data_AF-A0A2D6B1H4-F1
#
_entry.id   AF-A0A2D6B1H4-F1
#
_cell.length_a   1.000
_cell.length_b   1.000
_cell.length_c   1.000
_cell.angle_alpha   90.00
_cell.angle_beta   90.00
_cell.angle_gamma   90.00
#
_symmetry.space_group_name_H-M   'P 1'
#
loop_
_entity.id
_entity.type
_entity.pdbx_description
1 polymer ?
#
loop_
_entity_poly.entity_id
_entity_poly.type
_entity_poly.pdbx_seq_one_letter_code
_entity_poly.pdbx_strand_id
1 'polypeptide(L)'
;MPRRTAKISRPDNTNNEQEDIEIEPVEDDDIKENENELNFNDLKDLIFLGRLNKAVDISGYRFVISTLTTKQQRKVMQTVMQFDQLERLLDIKPVTVAYSVKTVNGVPLEELCEDEDIEDVLERRRAVISSLQAAVIEKLYRSYEELVSASNKEIGLEALKD
;
A
#
# COMPACT_ATOMS: atom_id res chain seq x y z
N MET A 1 33.06 -15.43 -46.95
CA MET A 1 34.28 -16.18 -46.58
C MET A 1 34.10 -16.76 -45.18
N PRO A 2 34.19 -18.09 -44.99
CA PRO A 2 34.07 -18.74 -43.69
C PRO A 2 35.42 -18.73 -42.94
N ARG A 3 35.42 -18.38 -41.65
CA ARG A 3 36.61 -18.41 -40.79
C ARG A 3 36.74 -19.77 -40.08
N ARG A 4 37.98 -20.26 -40.12
CA ARG A 4 38.46 -21.59 -39.69
C ARG A 4 38.46 -21.75 -38.17
N THR A 5 38.22 -22.99 -37.75
CA THR A 5 38.40 -23.53 -36.40
C THR A 5 39.87 -23.74 -36.05
N ALA A 6 40.20 -23.69 -34.77
CA ALA A 6 41.39 -24.35 -34.20
C ALA A 6 41.07 -24.86 -32.79
N LYS A 7 41.26 -26.17 -32.58
CA LYS A 7 41.30 -26.87 -31.29
C LYS A 7 42.75 -26.89 -30.82
N ILE A 8 43.05 -26.58 -29.56
CA ILE A 8 44.32 -26.96 -28.93
C ILE A 8 44.06 -27.40 -27.48
N SER A 9 44.60 -28.57 -27.18
CA SER A 9 44.47 -29.39 -25.97
C SER A 9 45.22 -28.85 -24.76
N ARG A 10 44.77 -29.30 -23.57
CA ARG A 10 45.45 -29.23 -22.26
C ARG A 10 46.86 -29.85 -22.27
N PRO A 11 47.68 -29.47 -21.27
CA PRO A 11 48.39 -30.45 -20.47
C PRO A 11 47.96 -30.40 -18.99
N ASP A 12 47.84 -31.58 -18.38
CA ASP A 12 47.64 -31.80 -16.95
C ASP A 12 48.94 -31.60 -16.15
N ASN A 13 48.75 -31.25 -14.88
CA ASN A 13 49.30 -31.90 -13.68
C ASN A 13 50.21 -31.09 -12.73
N THR A 14 49.67 -30.96 -11.50
CA THR A 14 50.28 -31.11 -10.15
C THR A 14 51.12 -30.01 -9.51
N ASN A 15 50.52 -29.43 -8.44
CA ASN A 15 50.92 -29.46 -7.02
C ASN A 15 51.20 -28.12 -6.30
N ASN A 16 50.27 -27.84 -5.38
CA ASN A 16 50.41 -27.34 -4.01
C ASN A 16 51.18 -26.06 -3.72
N GLU A 17 50.43 -25.03 -3.32
CA GLU A 17 50.62 -24.34 -2.04
C GLU A 17 49.26 -23.83 -1.54
N GLN A 18 48.93 -24.21 -0.31
CA GLN A 18 47.69 -23.93 0.42
C GLN A 18 47.77 -22.54 1.05
N GLU A 19 46.74 -21.73 0.90
CA GLU A 19 46.31 -20.79 1.95
C GLU A 19 44.81 -21.00 2.17
N ASP A 20 44.50 -21.56 3.34
CA ASP A 20 43.17 -21.87 3.82
C ASP A 20 42.38 -20.57 4.07
N ILE A 21 41.26 -20.40 3.37
CA ILE A 21 40.20 -19.47 3.79
C ILE A 21 39.06 -20.34 4.30
N GLU A 22 38.97 -20.48 5.63
CA GLU A 22 37.80 -21.02 6.31
C GLU A 22 36.60 -20.10 6.02
N ILE A 23 35.73 -20.53 5.10
CA ILE A 23 34.40 -19.92 4.94
C ILE A 23 33.45 -20.78 5.76
N GLU A 24 33.09 -20.29 6.95
CA GLU A 24 32.02 -20.88 7.75
C GLU A 24 30.73 -20.96 6.91
N PRO A 25 30.00 -22.10 6.95
CA PRO A 25 28.71 -22.20 6.28
C PRO A 25 27.73 -21.28 7.02
N VAL A 26 27.32 -20.19 6.36
CA VAL A 26 26.22 -19.37 6.84
C VAL A 26 24.98 -20.24 6.78
N GLU A 27 24.48 -20.56 7.98
CA GLU A 27 23.31 -21.36 8.25
C GLU A 27 22.09 -20.79 7.49
N ASP A 28 21.29 -21.72 6.97
CA ASP A 28 19.99 -21.47 6.36
C ASP A 28 19.11 -20.67 7.32
N ASP A 29 19.05 -19.35 7.14
CA ASP A 29 18.00 -18.54 7.75
C ASP A 29 16.71 -18.81 6.99
N ASP A 30 15.93 -19.73 7.57
CA ASP A 30 14.51 -19.97 7.34
C ASP A 30 13.77 -18.70 6.89
N ILE A 31 13.54 -18.58 5.58
CA ILE A 31 12.49 -17.71 5.05
C ILE A 31 11.19 -18.37 5.50
N LYS A 32 10.74 -18.00 6.71
CA LYS A 32 9.39 -18.32 7.18
C LYS A 32 8.42 -17.74 6.16
N GLU A 33 7.80 -18.66 5.42
CA GLU A 33 6.60 -18.42 4.66
C GLU A 33 5.64 -17.61 5.53
N ASN A 34 5.22 -16.44 5.05
CA ASN A 34 4.12 -15.69 5.64
C ASN A 34 2.83 -16.49 5.38
N GLU A 35 2.63 -17.57 6.13
CA GLU A 35 1.32 -18.16 6.35
C GLU A 35 0.54 -17.18 7.24
N ASN A 36 -0.12 -16.21 6.60
CA ASN A 36 -1.28 -15.56 7.22
C ASN A 36 -2.42 -16.58 7.25
N GLU A 37 -2.29 -17.64 8.04
CA GLU A 37 -3.45 -18.42 8.49
C GLU A 37 -4.29 -17.49 9.37
N LEU A 38 -5.29 -16.86 8.76
CA LEU A 38 -6.29 -16.08 9.48
C LEU A 38 -7.09 -17.05 10.35
N ASN A 39 -6.67 -17.19 11.60
CA ASN A 39 -7.29 -18.06 12.58
C ASN A 39 -8.61 -17.41 13.05
N PHE A 40 -9.68 -17.59 12.26
CA PHE A 40 -11.01 -16.98 12.47
C PHE A 40 -11.76 -17.61 13.66
N ASN A 41 -11.28 -17.40 14.88
CA ASN A 41 -11.90 -17.96 16.08
C ASN A 41 -12.91 -17.02 16.77
N ASP A 42 -12.96 -15.73 16.39
CA ASP A 42 -13.94 -14.76 16.90
C ASP A 42 -14.61 -14.00 15.73
N LEU A 43 -15.93 -13.86 15.76
CA LEU A 43 -16.71 -13.05 14.81
C LEU A 43 -16.23 -11.58 14.78
N LYS A 44 -15.57 -11.12 15.84
CA LYS A 44 -14.94 -9.80 15.89
C LYS A 44 -13.84 -9.63 14.85
N ASP A 45 -13.16 -10.70 14.44
CA ASP A 45 -12.07 -10.63 13.46
C ASP A 45 -12.61 -10.36 12.04
N LEU A 46 -13.87 -10.73 11.77
CA LEU A 46 -14.57 -10.34 10.54
C LEU A 46 -14.72 -8.82 10.39
N ILE A 47 -14.69 -8.04 11.48
CA ILE A 47 -14.77 -6.56 11.42
C ILE A 47 -13.54 -5.98 10.70
N PHE A 48 -12.41 -6.69 10.74
CA PHE A 48 -11.16 -6.27 10.09
C PHE A 48 -10.93 -6.96 8.75
N LEU A 49 -11.76 -7.93 8.38
CA LEU A 49 -11.68 -8.62 7.10
C LEU A 49 -11.85 -7.60 5.95
N GLY A 50 -10.87 -7.53 5.05
CA GLY A 50 -10.82 -6.52 3.98
C GLY A 50 -10.23 -5.16 4.36
N ARG A 51 -9.76 -5.00 5.61
CA ARG A 51 -9.02 -3.80 5.98
C ARG A 51 -7.58 -3.89 5.50
N LEU A 52 -7.32 -3.35 4.32
CA LEU A 52 -5.97 -3.23 3.77
C LEU A 52 -5.38 -1.85 4.04
N ASN A 53 -4.06 -1.80 4.10
CA ASN A 53 -3.28 -0.56 4.16
C ASN A 53 -2.17 -0.60 3.11
N LYS A 54 -1.85 0.54 2.51
CA LYS A 54 -0.76 0.70 1.55
C LYS A 54 -0.02 2.00 1.80
N ALA A 55 1.31 1.97 1.69
CA ALA A 55 2.11 3.18 1.61
C ALA A 55 2.25 3.62 0.14
N VAL A 56 2.09 4.91 -0.12
CA VAL A 56 2.20 5.52 -1.44
C VAL A 56 3.19 6.68 -1.36
N ASP A 57 4.30 6.56 -2.09
CA ASP A 57 5.31 7.60 -2.14
C ASP A 57 5.02 8.58 -3.30
N ILE A 58 5.00 9.87 -2.97
CA ILE A 58 4.79 10.97 -3.91
C ILE A 58 5.83 12.05 -3.63
N SER A 59 6.82 12.19 -4.52
CA SER A 59 7.85 13.23 -4.42
C SER A 59 8.57 13.29 -3.06
N GLY A 60 8.85 12.13 -2.46
CA GLY A 60 9.51 12.02 -1.15
C GLY A 60 8.57 12.08 0.06
N TYR A 61 7.27 12.31 -0.14
CA TYR A 61 6.26 12.19 0.90
C TYR A 61 5.62 10.81 0.89
N ARG A 62 5.59 10.16 2.05
CA ARG A 62 5.01 8.84 2.25
C ARG A 62 3.61 8.95 2.82
N PHE A 63 2.61 8.69 1.98
CA PHE A 63 1.20 8.65 2.37
C PHE A 63 0.82 7.23 2.79
N VAL A 64 0.15 7.07 3.92
CA VAL A 64 -0.43 5.78 4.31
C VAL A 64 -1.92 5.82 4.05
N ILE A 65 -2.42 4.97 3.16
CA ILE A 65 -3.85 4.87 2.80
C ILE A 65 -4.44 3.55 3.29
N SER A 66 -5.74 3.54 3.61
CA SER A 66 -6.48 2.33 3.98
C SER A 66 -7.81 2.18 3.24
N THR A 67 -8.36 0.97 3.22
CA THR A 67 -9.75 0.78 2.78
C THR A 67 -10.67 1.48 3.77
N LEU A 68 -11.84 1.88 3.28
CA LEU A 68 -12.86 2.53 4.11
C LEU A 68 -13.78 1.47 4.70
N THR A 69 -14.05 1.59 6.00
CA THR A 69 -15.15 0.84 6.63
C THR A 69 -16.50 1.31 6.07
N THR A 70 -17.54 0.48 6.18
CA THR A 70 -18.92 0.85 5.80
C THR A 70 -19.39 2.14 6.46
N LYS A 71 -18.98 2.39 7.72
CA LYS A 71 -19.29 3.63 8.44
C LYS A 71 -18.63 4.84 7.78
N GLN A 72 -17.37 4.72 7.34
CA GLN A 72 -16.67 5.79 6.64
C GLN A 72 -17.24 6.01 5.24
N GLN A 73 -17.54 4.96 4.48
CA GLN A 73 -18.19 5.07 3.17
C GLN A 73 -19.53 5.81 3.26
N ARG A 74 -20.35 5.49 4.28
CA ARG A 74 -21.62 6.19 4.52
C ARG A 74 -21.40 7.68 4.80
N LYS A 75 -20.39 8.02 5.61
CA LYS A 75 -20.04 9.42 5.89
C LYS A 75 -19.59 10.15 4.63
N VAL A 76 -18.74 9.53 3.80
CA VAL A 76 -18.34 10.09 2.49
C VAL A 76 -19.56 10.43 1.66
N MET A 77 -20.51 9.50 1.51
CA MET A 77 -21.74 9.77 0.74
C MET A 77 -22.61 10.85 1.36
N GLN A 78 -22.76 10.87 2.68
CA GLN A 78 -23.51 11.93 3.36
C GLN A 78 -22.89 13.30 3.11
N THR A 79 -21.56 13.42 3.24
CA THR A 79 -20.84 14.67 2.97
C THR A 79 -21.01 15.11 1.51
N VAL A 80 -20.83 14.18 0.56
CA VAL A 80 -20.95 14.51 -0.87
C VAL A 80 -22.37 14.92 -1.24
N MET A 81 -23.39 14.26 -0.66
CA MET A 81 -24.80 14.60 -0.92
C MET A 81 -25.20 16.00 -0.41
N GLN A 82 -24.40 16.64 0.45
CA GLN A 82 -24.66 18.02 0.88
C GLN A 82 -24.32 19.05 -0.21
N PHE A 83 -23.44 18.71 -1.15
CA PHE A 83 -23.06 19.60 -2.24
C PHE A 83 -24.10 19.60 -3.36
N ASP A 84 -24.00 20.59 -4.25
CA ASP A 84 -24.81 20.61 -5.46
C ASP A 84 -24.39 19.49 -6.45
N GLN A 85 -25.13 19.33 -7.56
CA GLN A 85 -24.88 18.23 -8.48
C GLN A 85 -23.48 18.29 -9.16
N LEU A 86 -22.97 19.48 -9.43
CA LEU A 86 -21.69 19.64 -10.11
C LEU A 86 -20.53 19.46 -9.13
N GLU A 87 -20.62 20.09 -7.96
CA GLU A 87 -19.69 19.96 -6.85
C GLU A 87 -19.57 18.50 -6.39
N ARG A 88 -20.69 17.75 -6.33
CA ARG A 88 -20.68 16.31 -6.04
C ARG A 88 -19.71 15.51 -6.91
N LEU A 89 -19.67 15.82 -8.22
CA LEU A 89 -18.82 15.12 -9.17
C LEU A 89 -17.33 15.45 -8.94
N LEU A 90 -17.05 16.68 -8.54
CA LEU A 90 -15.69 17.17 -8.32
C LEU A 90 -15.16 16.73 -6.94
N ASP A 91 -16.01 16.72 -5.91
CA ASP A 91 -15.60 16.53 -4.51
C ASP A 91 -15.67 15.09 -4.01
N ILE A 92 -16.32 14.17 -4.74
CA ILE A 92 -16.36 12.76 -4.32
C ILE A 92 -14.95 12.17 -4.13
N LYS A 93 -14.01 12.51 -5.01
CA LYS A 93 -12.62 12.03 -4.92
C LYS A 93 -11.85 12.67 -3.76
N PRO A 94 -11.76 14.02 -3.64
CA PRO A 94 -11.16 14.67 -2.48
C PRO A 94 -11.73 14.18 -1.15
N VAL A 95 -13.07 14.09 -1.03
CA VAL A 95 -13.71 13.60 0.19
C VAL A 95 -13.30 12.15 0.47
N THR A 96 -13.34 11.26 -0.52
CA THR A 96 -12.91 9.87 -0.33
C THR A 96 -11.45 9.77 0.14
N VAL A 97 -10.55 10.55 -0.47
CA VAL A 97 -9.12 10.60 -0.10
C VAL A 97 -8.92 11.10 1.34
N ALA A 98 -9.69 12.11 1.76
CA ALA A 98 -9.64 12.64 3.12
C ALA A 98 -10.03 11.59 4.19
N TYR A 99 -10.82 10.59 3.85
CA TYR A 99 -11.13 9.47 4.75
C TYR A 99 -10.12 8.32 4.65
N SER A 100 -9.51 8.10 3.47
CA SER A 100 -8.62 6.96 3.22
C SER A 100 -7.19 7.19 3.71
N VAL A 101 -6.64 8.40 3.56
CA VAL A 101 -5.28 8.75 3.99
C VAL A 101 -5.19 8.85 5.51
N LYS A 102 -4.40 8.02 6.18
CA LYS A 102 -4.21 8.04 7.64
C LYS A 102 -3.14 9.04 8.05
N THR A 103 -1.96 8.91 7.46
CA THR A 103 -0.79 9.72 7.81
C THR A 103 -0.03 10.14 6.57
N VAL A 104 0.73 11.23 6.69
CA VAL A 104 1.75 11.66 5.74
C VAL A 104 3.06 11.80 6.50
N ASN A 105 4.10 11.09 6.08
CA ASN A 105 5.39 11.03 6.79
C ASN A 105 5.25 10.66 8.29
N GLY A 106 4.26 9.84 8.63
CA GLY A 106 3.97 9.44 10.01
C GLY A 106 3.11 10.41 10.80
N VAL A 107 2.85 11.62 10.30
CA VAL A 107 1.98 12.61 10.95
C VAL A 107 0.52 12.36 10.56
N PRO A 108 -0.43 12.29 11.50
CA PRO A 108 -1.86 12.21 11.22
C PRO A 108 -2.34 13.33 10.30
N LEU A 109 -3.19 13.01 9.33
CA LEU A 109 -3.62 13.96 8.30
C LEU A 109 -4.25 15.24 8.89
N GLU A 110 -5.06 15.11 9.94
CA GLU A 110 -5.71 16.23 10.64
C GLU A 110 -4.74 17.22 11.29
N GLU A 111 -3.56 16.76 11.69
CA GLU A 111 -2.52 17.58 12.34
C GLU A 111 -1.77 18.44 11.32
N LEU A 112 -1.87 18.12 10.03
CA LEU A 112 -1.27 18.90 8.94
C LEU A 112 -2.14 20.09 8.52
N CYS A 113 -3.32 20.26 9.13
CA CYS A 113 -4.19 21.41 8.90
C CYS A 113 -3.59 22.64 9.59
N GLU A 114 -3.26 23.66 8.79
CA GLU A 114 -2.71 24.95 9.27
C GLU A 114 -3.79 25.83 9.93
N ASP A 115 -5.06 25.60 9.62
CA ASP A 115 -6.18 26.32 10.20
C ASP A 115 -6.52 25.76 11.59
N GLU A 116 -6.18 26.52 12.63
CA GLU A 116 -6.44 26.18 14.03
C GLU A 116 -7.88 26.44 14.46
N ASP A 117 -8.65 27.22 13.69
CA ASP A 117 -10.05 27.55 14.01
C ASP A 117 -11.00 26.38 13.70
N ILE A 118 -10.55 25.40 12.91
CA ILE A 118 -11.31 24.20 12.58
C ILE A 118 -11.15 23.16 13.70
N GLU A 119 -12.19 23.02 14.52
CA GLU A 119 -12.25 22.01 15.59
C GLU A 119 -12.61 20.60 15.06
N ASP A 120 -13.42 20.51 14.00
CA ASP A 120 -13.86 19.22 13.48
C ASP A 120 -12.73 18.49 12.73
N VAL A 121 -12.40 17.28 13.22
CA VAL A 121 -11.33 16.45 12.67
C VAL A 121 -11.55 16.13 11.19
N LEU A 122 -12.79 15.93 10.76
CA LEU A 122 -13.07 15.59 9.37
C LEU A 122 -12.90 16.80 8.46
N GLU A 123 -13.33 17.97 8.91
CA GLU A 123 -13.14 19.23 8.21
C GLU A 123 -11.66 19.59 8.08
N ARG A 124 -10.86 19.43 9.14
CA ARG A 124 -9.39 19.57 9.09
C ARG A 124 -8.76 18.68 8.01
N ARG A 125 -9.13 17.39 8.00
CA ARG A 125 -8.62 16.42 7.01
C ARG A 125 -9.00 16.81 5.59
N ARG A 126 -10.21 17.31 5.40
CA ARG A 126 -10.67 17.80 4.10
C ARG A 126 -9.91 19.05 3.67
N ALA A 127 -9.68 20.01 4.57
CA ALA A 127 -8.90 21.21 4.27
C ALA A 127 -7.49 20.86 3.76
N VAL A 128 -6.82 19.89 4.41
CA VAL A 128 -5.50 19.41 3.96
C VAL A 128 -5.56 18.76 2.58
N ILE A 129 -6.55 17.89 2.31
CA ILE A 129 -6.64 17.26 0.98
C ILE A 129 -7.01 18.28 -0.10
N SER A 130 -7.88 19.23 0.20
CA SER A 130 -8.30 20.28 -0.73
C SER A 130 -7.18 21.27 -1.07
N SER A 131 -6.15 21.40 -0.23
CA SER A 131 -4.96 22.20 -0.53
C SER A 131 -3.96 21.48 -1.45
N LEU A 132 -4.09 20.16 -1.64
CA LEU A 132 -3.25 19.41 -2.55
C LEU A 132 -3.61 19.69 -4.01
N GLN A 133 -2.61 19.58 -4.89
CA GLN A 133 -2.85 19.64 -6.33
C GLN A 133 -3.72 18.47 -6.79
N ALA A 134 -4.62 18.72 -7.76
CA ALA A 134 -5.54 17.71 -8.29
C ALA A 134 -4.84 16.42 -8.77
N ALA A 135 -3.64 16.52 -9.33
CA ALA A 135 -2.85 15.36 -9.75
C ALA A 135 -2.43 14.45 -8.58
N VAL A 136 -2.14 15.03 -7.41
CA VAL A 136 -1.82 14.29 -6.18
C VAL A 136 -3.06 13.59 -5.66
N ILE A 137 -4.19 14.29 -5.60
CA ILE A 137 -5.49 13.73 -5.18
C ILE A 137 -5.86 12.55 -6.08
N GLU A 138 -5.74 12.70 -7.40
CA GLU A 138 -6.04 11.65 -8.36
C GLU A 138 -5.14 10.42 -8.17
N LYS A 139 -3.83 10.62 -7.94
CA LYS A 139 -2.89 9.52 -7.66
C LYS A 139 -3.25 8.77 -6.38
N LEU A 140 -3.61 9.50 -5.32
CA LEU A 140 -4.03 8.91 -4.05
C LEU A 140 -5.36 8.16 -4.19
N TYR A 141 -6.31 8.73 -4.94
CA TYR A 141 -7.59 8.09 -5.21
C TYR A 141 -7.43 6.78 -5.99
N ARG A 142 -6.62 6.76 -7.05
CA ARG A 142 -6.30 5.52 -7.79
C ARG A 142 -5.66 4.47 -6.90
N SER A 143 -4.72 4.88 -6.05
CA SER A 143 -4.08 3.98 -5.09
C SER A 143 -5.10 3.38 -4.10
N TYR A 144 -6.13 4.15 -3.74
CA TYR A 144 -7.26 3.66 -2.96
C TYR A 144 -8.15 2.68 -3.75
N GLU A 145 -8.45 2.95 -5.03
CA GLU A 145 -9.23 2.01 -5.88
C GLU A 145 -8.51 0.68 -6.08
N GLU A 146 -7.19 0.71 -6.27
CA GLU A 146 -6.35 -0.50 -6.31
C GLU A 146 -6.45 -1.30 -5.01
N LEU A 147 -6.45 -0.60 -3.87
CA LEU A 147 -6.55 -1.20 -2.55
C LEU A 147 -7.92 -1.86 -2.33
N VAL A 148 -9.01 -1.20 -2.74
CA VAL A 148 -10.36 -1.77 -2.70
C VAL A 148 -10.47 -2.98 -3.62
N SER A 149 -9.87 -2.91 -4.81
CA SER A 149 -9.85 -4.02 -5.76
C SER A 149 -9.07 -5.22 -5.22
N ALA A 150 -7.96 -4.99 -4.51
CA ALA A 150 -7.20 -6.04 -3.83
C ALA A 150 -8.01 -6.66 -2.67
N SER A 151 -8.61 -5.82 -1.84
CA SER A 151 -9.45 -6.27 -0.72
C SER A 151 -10.63 -7.14 -1.19
N ASN A 152 -11.28 -6.77 -2.30
CA ASN A 152 -12.38 -7.57 -2.85
C ASN A 152 -11.92 -8.92 -3.41
N LYS A 153 -10.67 -9.04 -3.86
CA LYS A 153 -10.09 -10.32 -4.29
C LYS A 153 -9.78 -11.21 -3.10
N GLU A 154 -9.21 -10.67 -2.03
CA GLU A 154 -8.90 -11.42 -0.80
C GLU A 154 -10.17 -11.95 -0.11
N ILE A 155 -11.26 -11.18 -0.12
CA ILE A 155 -12.57 -11.59 0.45
C ILE A 155 -13.42 -12.36 -0.57
N GLY A 156 -12.95 -12.49 -1.81
CA GLY A 156 -13.73 -13.04 -2.91
C GLY A 156 -14.31 -14.41 -2.55
N LEU A 157 -15.63 -14.55 -2.77
CA LEU A 157 -16.51 -15.71 -2.56
C LEU A 157 -15.97 -17.08 -3.01
N GLU A 158 -14.85 -17.14 -3.72
CA GLU A 158 -14.16 -18.38 -4.09
C GLU A 158 -13.47 -19.03 -2.89
N ALA A 159 -13.05 -18.26 -1.88
CA ALA A 159 -12.47 -18.78 -0.63
C ALA A 159 -13.51 -19.16 0.45
N LEU A 160 -14.79 -18.83 0.23
CA LEU A 160 -15.90 -19.14 1.16
C LEU A 160 -16.72 -20.37 0.73
N LYS A 161 -16.26 -21.09 -0.30
CA LYS A 161 -16.84 -22.36 -0.76
C LYS A 161 -15.92 -23.52 -0.39
N ASP A 162 -15.85 -23.84 0.90
CA ASP A 162 -15.48 -25.17 1.37
C ASP A 162 -16.51 -25.63 2.42
#